data_AF-A0A7D5LES4-F1
#
_entry.id   AF-A0A7D5LES4-F1
#
_cell.length_a   1.000
_cell.length_b   1.000
_cell.length_c   1.000
_cell.angle_alpha   90.00
_cell.angle_beta   90.00
_cell.angle_gamma   90.00
#
_symmetry.space_group_name_H-M   'P 1'
#
loop_
_entity.id
_entity.type
_entity.pdbx_description
1 polymer ?
#
loop_
_entity_poly.entity_id
_entity_poly.type
_entity_poly.pdbx_seq_one_letter_code
_entity_poly.pdbx_strand_id
1 'polypeptide(L)'
;MKIIQIEKVNIDKICDVLKKGGLVIMPTETVYGAFVDATNPKAVEKLNQYKKRPFGKPYSVAVSDQKMAERYVFLNETAKNLYQNFLPGPLTIISKGKGKAAKGVESETGTLGIRIPDYKLVIEVIKKYGKPLTATSANQSYKKTPYRVSDILENISEKQKGLIDIIIDAGTLPPNKPSTVIDTTGDDALILRKGDVEIKDKKEFLSKSEKETEELTKEIWLKFKKFKGQRAIIFALEGEMGAGKTIFTKGLAKALGVKEEIVSPTYDLLIEYQTQEKVSLVHIDTWRMIEPSEIEEVKLKDKISDHSVIAIEWADKVEQIIRKYNEEAIVIWVKIEYANKENQRKIFWGIL
;
A
#
# COMPACT_ATOMS: atom_id res chain seq x y z
N MET A 1 -22.60 15.91 -17.38
CA MET A 1 -21.46 16.47 -16.65
C MET A 1 -21.63 17.97 -16.44
N LYS A 2 -21.57 18.46 -15.20
CA LYS A 2 -21.50 19.88 -14.84
C LYS A 2 -20.19 20.17 -14.12
N ILE A 3 -19.47 21.23 -14.51
CA ILE A 3 -18.27 21.69 -13.81
C ILE A 3 -18.65 22.91 -12.97
N ILE A 4 -18.33 22.89 -11.68
CA ILE A 4 -18.66 23.94 -10.70
C ILE A 4 -17.37 24.40 -10.05
N GLN A 5 -17.08 25.70 -10.15
CA GLN A 5 -15.94 26.30 -9.44
C GLN A 5 -16.16 26.22 -7.92
N ILE A 6 -15.10 25.94 -7.15
CA ILE A 6 -15.19 25.61 -5.73
C ILE A 6 -15.90 26.69 -4.91
N GLU A 7 -15.78 27.97 -5.29
CA GLU A 7 -16.40 29.11 -4.60
C GLU A 7 -17.93 29.14 -4.78
N LYS A 8 -18.46 28.44 -5.78
CA LYS A 8 -19.89 28.38 -6.13
C LYS A 8 -20.54 27.06 -5.69
N VAL A 9 -19.83 26.25 -4.91
CA VAL A 9 -20.31 24.93 -4.52
C VAL A 9 -21.52 25.03 -3.60
N ASN A 10 -22.52 24.20 -3.90
CA ASN A 10 -23.66 23.99 -3.03
C ASN A 10 -23.69 22.50 -2.65
N ILE A 11 -23.53 22.24 -1.35
CA ILE A 11 -23.44 20.88 -0.80
C ILE A 11 -24.76 20.11 -0.96
N ASP A 12 -25.91 20.77 -0.91
CA ASP A 12 -27.21 20.12 -1.17
C ASP A 12 -27.28 19.54 -2.57
N LYS A 13 -26.81 20.29 -3.57
CA LYS A 13 -26.76 19.80 -4.96
C LYS A 13 -25.87 18.58 -5.11
N ILE A 14 -24.73 18.53 -4.41
CA ILE A 14 -23.85 17.36 -4.39
C ILE A 14 -24.57 16.17 -3.75
N CYS A 15 -25.20 16.38 -2.59
CA CYS A 15 -25.95 15.33 -1.89
C CYS A 15 -27.09 14.77 -2.76
N ASP A 16 -27.82 15.61 -3.48
CA ASP A 16 -28.91 15.17 -4.35
C ASP A 16 -28.43 14.35 -5.55
N VAL A 17 -27.25 14.65 -6.08
CA VAL A 17 -26.59 13.81 -7.09
C VAL A 17 -26.19 12.47 -6.51
N LEU A 18 -25.60 12.44 -5.31
CA LEU A 18 -25.22 11.21 -4.63
C LEU A 18 -26.44 10.32 -4.30
N LYS A 19 -27.55 10.91 -3.84
CA LYS A 19 -28.83 10.20 -3.60
C LYS A 19 -29.35 9.51 -4.86
N LYS A 20 -29.14 10.12 -6.03
CA LYS A 20 -29.53 9.56 -7.34
C LYS A 20 -28.53 8.53 -7.88
N GLY A 21 -27.48 8.20 -7.12
CA GLY A 21 -26.42 7.26 -7.54
C GLY A 21 -25.40 7.87 -8.49
N GLY A 22 -25.26 9.20 -8.49
CA GLY A 22 -24.32 9.92 -9.34
C GLY A 22 -22.86 9.84 -8.87
N LEU A 23 -21.95 10.09 -9.81
CA LEU A 23 -20.51 10.20 -9.64
C LEU A 23 -20.12 11.66 -9.56
N VAL A 24 -19.47 12.02 -8.46
CA VAL A 24 -18.98 13.37 -8.19
C VAL A 24 -17.46 13.33 -8.13
N ILE A 25 -16.81 14.23 -8.86
CA ILE A 25 -15.37 14.47 -8.74
C ILE A 25 -15.16 15.66 -7.80
N MET A 26 -14.36 15.49 -6.76
CA MET A 26 -14.06 16.53 -5.78
C MET A 26 -12.56 16.58 -5.47
N PRO A 27 -12.01 17.77 -5.15
CA PRO A 27 -10.64 17.90 -4.67
C PRO A 27 -10.46 17.25 -3.28
N THR A 28 -9.25 16.79 -3.01
CA THR A 28 -8.78 16.39 -1.67
C THR A 28 -7.44 17.06 -1.40
N GLU A 29 -6.88 16.88 -0.21
CA GLU A 29 -5.51 17.29 0.14
C GLU A 29 -4.43 16.53 -0.63
N THR A 30 -4.79 15.43 -1.31
CA THR A 30 -3.85 14.62 -2.12
C THR A 30 -4.06 14.83 -3.62
N VAL A 31 -5.23 14.45 -4.14
CA VAL A 31 -5.56 14.43 -5.57
C VAL A 31 -7.05 14.67 -5.76
N TYR A 32 -7.50 14.96 -6.99
CA TYR A 32 -8.94 14.87 -7.28
C TYR A 32 -9.42 13.42 -7.12
N GLY A 33 -10.48 13.21 -6.34
CA GLY A 33 -11.10 11.91 -6.10
C GLY A 33 -12.41 11.75 -6.86
N ALA A 34 -12.76 10.51 -7.20
CA ALA A 34 -14.07 10.11 -7.70
C ALA A 34 -14.89 9.48 -6.57
N PHE A 35 -16.04 10.08 -6.29
CA PHE A 35 -16.91 9.76 -5.16
C PHE A 35 -18.27 9.30 -5.67
N VAL A 36 -18.69 8.12 -5.20
CA VAL A 36 -20.07 7.60 -5.28
C VAL A 36 -20.47 7.10 -3.89
N ASP A 37 -21.77 6.94 -3.63
CA ASP A 37 -22.24 6.28 -2.42
C ASP A 37 -21.72 4.82 -2.36
N ALA A 38 -20.84 4.55 -1.39
CA ALA A 38 -20.19 3.25 -1.24
C ALA A 38 -21.15 2.13 -0.79
N THR A 39 -22.39 2.47 -0.41
CA THR A 39 -23.46 1.54 -0.04
C THR A 39 -24.48 1.33 -1.15
N ASN A 40 -24.37 2.06 -2.28
CA ASN A 40 -25.31 1.98 -3.39
C ASN A 40 -24.74 1.16 -4.55
N PRO A 41 -25.25 -0.06 -4.81
CA PRO A 41 -24.74 -0.92 -5.88
C PRO A 41 -24.76 -0.28 -7.27
N LYS A 42 -25.78 0.51 -7.61
CA LYS A 42 -25.88 1.19 -8.91
C LYS A 42 -24.79 2.26 -9.08
N ALA A 43 -24.48 2.97 -7.99
CA ALA A 43 -23.46 4.01 -7.99
C ALA A 43 -22.05 3.40 -8.09
N VAL A 44 -21.81 2.30 -7.38
CA VAL A 44 -20.54 1.54 -7.47
C VAL A 44 -20.34 0.94 -8.86
N GLU A 45 -21.39 0.41 -9.47
CA GLU A 45 -21.33 -0.08 -10.86
C GLU A 45 -20.98 1.05 -11.84
N LYS A 46 -21.58 2.23 -11.66
CA LYS A 46 -21.21 3.44 -12.43
C LYS A 46 -19.74 3.80 -12.27
N LEU A 47 -19.20 3.72 -11.05
CA LEU A 47 -17.78 3.94 -10.77
C LEU A 47 -16.88 2.88 -11.43
N ASN A 48 -17.29 1.61 -11.44
CA ASN A 48 -16.56 0.53 -12.09
C ASN A 48 -16.41 0.78 -13.59
N GLN A 49 -17.51 1.16 -14.24
CA GLN A 49 -17.52 1.53 -15.66
C GLN A 49 -16.64 2.75 -15.94
N TYR A 50 -16.65 3.74 -15.04
CA TYR A 50 -15.78 4.90 -15.14
C TYR A 50 -14.29 4.54 -15.01
N LYS A 51 -13.93 3.73 -14.01
CA LYS A 51 -12.52 3.39 -13.72
C LYS A 51 -11.94 2.31 -14.61
N LYS A 52 -12.78 1.52 -15.29
CA LYS A 52 -12.39 0.27 -15.97
C LYS A 52 -11.53 -0.59 -15.05
N ARG A 53 -11.93 -0.69 -13.78
CA ARG A 53 -11.11 -1.28 -12.73
C ARG A 53 -11.06 -2.80 -12.94
N PRO A 54 -9.88 -3.44 -12.83
CA PRO A 54 -9.81 -4.90 -12.80
C PRO A 54 -10.75 -5.48 -11.74
N PHE A 55 -11.39 -6.59 -12.07
CA PHE A 55 -12.25 -7.33 -11.14
C PHE A 55 -11.45 -7.70 -9.87
N GLY A 56 -12.10 -7.65 -8.71
CA GLY A 56 -11.48 -8.00 -7.42
C GLY A 56 -10.67 -6.90 -6.73
N LYS A 57 -10.31 -5.78 -7.40
CA LYS A 57 -9.60 -4.67 -6.73
C LYS A 57 -10.56 -3.83 -5.86
N PRO A 58 -10.42 -3.81 -4.51
CA PRO A 58 -11.32 -3.08 -3.62
C PRO A 58 -11.18 -1.56 -3.76
N TYR A 59 -12.15 -0.81 -3.24
CA TYR A 59 -12.07 0.65 -3.14
C TYR A 59 -11.81 1.09 -1.69
N SER A 60 -11.03 2.15 -1.53
CA SER A 60 -11.02 2.93 -0.30
C SER A 60 -12.31 3.73 -0.17
N VAL A 61 -12.72 3.98 1.08
CA VAL A 61 -13.94 4.69 1.44
C VAL A 61 -13.60 5.89 2.33
N ALA A 62 -14.15 7.06 2.02
CA ALA A 62 -14.11 8.24 2.85
C ALA A 62 -15.29 8.28 3.82
N VAL A 63 -15.02 8.61 5.08
CA VAL A 63 -16.01 8.84 6.14
C VAL A 63 -15.76 10.19 6.81
N SER A 64 -16.72 10.69 7.58
CA SER A 64 -16.61 12.00 8.24
C SER A 64 -15.76 11.99 9.52
N ASP A 65 -15.69 10.85 10.19
CA ASP A 65 -15.07 10.67 11.50
C ASP A 65 -14.92 9.18 11.85
N GLN A 66 -14.19 8.88 12.93
CA GLN A 66 -13.99 7.51 13.41
C GLN A 66 -15.31 6.83 13.79
N LYS A 67 -16.29 7.55 14.36
CA LYS A 67 -17.59 6.96 14.74
C LYS A 67 -18.36 6.47 13.52
N MET A 68 -18.27 7.16 12.39
CA MET A 68 -18.80 6.68 11.13
C MET A 68 -18.00 5.48 10.61
N ALA A 69 -16.67 5.49 10.71
CA ALA A 69 -15.82 4.35 10.32
C ALA A 69 -16.25 3.06 11.03
N GLU A 70 -16.44 3.10 12.35
CA GLU A 70 -16.85 1.97 13.19
C GLU A 70 -18.21 1.37 12.79
N ARG A 71 -19.03 2.08 12.00
CA ARG A 71 -20.27 1.51 11.44
C ARG A 71 -19.98 0.48 10.36
N TYR A 72 -18.87 0.60 9.66
CA TYR A 72 -18.49 -0.18 8.46
C TYR A 72 -17.31 -1.13 8.69
N VAL A 73 -16.44 -0.88 9.66
CA VAL A 73 -15.30 -1.76 10.00
C VAL A 73 -15.20 -2.05 11.49
N PHE A 74 -14.47 -3.11 11.83
CA PHE A 74 -14.00 -3.37 13.19
C PHE A 74 -12.61 -2.75 13.36
N LEU A 75 -12.45 -1.85 14.34
CA LEU A 75 -11.17 -1.21 14.65
C LEU A 75 -10.52 -1.90 15.86
N ASN A 76 -9.31 -2.43 15.69
CA ASN A 76 -8.45 -2.83 16.80
C ASN A 76 -7.73 -1.61 17.39
N GLU A 77 -6.96 -1.81 18.45
CA GLU A 77 -6.25 -0.72 19.15
C GLU A 77 -5.24 -0.01 18.24
N THR A 78 -4.50 -0.76 17.42
CA THR A 78 -3.57 -0.20 16.42
C THR A 78 -4.29 0.73 15.44
N ALA A 79 -5.43 0.29 14.89
CA ALA A 79 -6.24 1.13 14.02
C ALA A 79 -6.73 2.38 14.76
N LYS A 80 -7.33 2.24 15.94
CA LYS A 80 -7.82 3.39 16.74
C LYS A 80 -6.73 4.42 16.98
N ASN A 81 -5.53 3.98 17.34
CA ASN A 81 -4.37 4.86 17.52
C ASN A 81 -4.02 5.61 16.22
N LEU A 82 -4.01 4.91 15.08
CA LEU A 82 -3.76 5.53 13.78
C LEU A 82 -4.85 6.56 13.41
N TYR A 83 -6.13 6.28 13.70
CA TYR A 83 -7.22 7.24 13.50
C TYR A 83 -7.04 8.51 14.33
N GLN A 84 -6.62 8.38 15.59
CA GLN A 84 -6.46 9.52 16.50
C GLN A 84 -5.26 10.41 16.15
N ASN A 85 -4.17 9.80 15.68
CA ASN A 85 -2.90 10.51 15.48
C ASN A 85 -2.69 11.02 14.05
N PHE A 86 -3.31 10.39 13.04
CA PHE A 86 -3.01 10.66 11.63
C PHE A 86 -4.24 10.98 10.77
N LEU A 87 -5.45 10.96 11.34
CA LEU A 87 -6.67 11.32 10.63
C LEU A 87 -7.42 12.48 11.33
N PRO A 88 -7.99 13.44 10.57
CA PRO A 88 -8.04 13.55 9.11
C PRO A 88 -6.65 13.71 8.46
N GLY A 89 -6.47 13.14 7.27
CA GLY A 89 -5.19 13.23 6.57
C GLY A 89 -4.97 12.22 5.44
N PRO A 90 -3.75 12.22 4.86
CA PRO A 90 -3.38 11.37 3.74
C PRO A 90 -3.06 9.93 4.16
N LEU A 91 -3.94 9.33 4.98
CA LEU A 91 -3.83 7.95 5.43
C LEU A 91 -5.11 7.15 5.12
N THR A 92 -4.96 5.91 4.67
CA THR A 92 -6.04 4.93 4.52
C THR A 92 -5.73 3.74 5.42
N ILE A 93 -6.65 3.40 6.33
CA ILE A 93 -6.51 2.30 7.28
C ILE A 93 -7.44 1.17 6.84
N ILE A 94 -6.86 0.01 6.51
CA ILE A 94 -7.57 -1.22 6.19
C ILE A 94 -7.83 -1.98 7.47
N SER A 95 -9.10 -2.31 7.68
CA SER A 95 -9.56 -3.11 8.82
C SER A 95 -10.60 -4.13 8.35
N LYS A 96 -11.01 -5.04 9.24
CA LYS A 96 -12.02 -6.05 8.90
C LYS A 96 -13.37 -5.35 8.62
N GLY A 97 -13.95 -5.62 7.46
CA GLY A 97 -15.23 -5.08 7.04
C GLY A 97 -16.41 -5.70 7.80
N LYS A 98 -17.49 -4.94 7.91
CA LYS A 98 -18.78 -5.39 8.48
C LYS A 98 -19.77 -5.84 7.40
N GLY A 99 -19.37 -5.90 6.13
CA GLY A 99 -20.24 -6.30 5.01
C GLY A 99 -21.37 -5.31 4.72
N LYS A 100 -21.17 -4.02 5.07
CA LYS A 100 -22.20 -2.98 4.91
C LYS A 100 -22.02 -2.11 3.68
N ALA A 101 -20.86 -2.20 3.01
CA ALA A 101 -20.67 -1.54 1.72
C ALA A 101 -21.27 -2.40 0.59
N ALA A 102 -21.51 -1.77 -0.56
CA ALA A 102 -21.98 -2.49 -1.74
C ALA A 102 -20.93 -3.48 -2.26
N LYS A 103 -21.39 -4.53 -2.95
CA LYS A 103 -20.52 -5.58 -3.52
C LYS A 103 -19.43 -4.96 -4.41
N GLY A 104 -18.19 -5.40 -4.20
CA GLY A 104 -17.01 -4.91 -4.93
C GLY A 104 -16.32 -3.69 -4.30
N VAL A 105 -16.89 -3.11 -3.23
CA VAL A 105 -16.19 -2.07 -2.44
C VAL A 105 -15.20 -2.71 -1.46
N GLU A 106 -15.67 -3.65 -0.65
CA GLU A 106 -14.80 -4.46 0.23
C GLU A 106 -13.96 -5.44 -0.61
N SER A 107 -12.81 -5.85 -0.07
CA SER A 107 -11.98 -6.90 -0.68
C SER A 107 -12.67 -8.26 -0.63
N GLU A 108 -12.21 -9.20 -1.45
CA GLU A 108 -12.67 -10.59 -1.42
C GLU A 108 -12.40 -11.28 -0.07
N THR A 109 -11.38 -10.81 0.66
CA THR A 109 -11.05 -11.23 2.03
C THR A 109 -11.92 -10.56 3.11
N GLY A 110 -12.88 -9.72 2.73
CA GLY A 110 -13.79 -9.01 3.63
C GLY A 110 -13.11 -7.93 4.44
N THR A 111 -12.17 -7.18 3.84
CA THR A 111 -11.49 -6.03 4.44
C THR A 111 -11.89 -4.76 3.72
N LEU A 112 -11.84 -3.62 4.43
CA LEU A 112 -12.22 -2.33 3.88
C LEU A 112 -11.21 -1.26 4.30
N GLY A 113 -10.67 -0.54 3.33
CA GLY A 113 -9.83 0.63 3.56
C GLY A 113 -10.68 1.87 3.80
N ILE A 114 -10.55 2.48 4.97
CA ILE A 114 -11.24 3.74 5.32
C ILE A 114 -10.23 4.88 5.45
N ARG A 115 -10.65 6.07 5.04
CA ARG A 115 -9.94 7.34 5.18
C ARG A 115 -10.88 8.41 5.72
N ILE A 116 -10.34 9.37 6.46
CA ILE A 116 -11.00 10.63 6.78
C ILE A 116 -10.21 11.72 6.03
N PRO A 117 -10.67 12.18 4.85
CA PRO A 117 -9.90 13.14 4.06
C PRO A 117 -9.76 14.47 4.79
N ASP A 118 -8.56 15.06 4.78
CA ASP A 118 -8.36 16.41 5.31
C ASP A 118 -8.73 17.47 4.28
N TYR A 119 -10.01 17.46 3.88
CA TYR A 119 -10.54 18.45 2.94
C TYR A 119 -11.96 18.84 3.35
N LYS A 120 -12.12 20.11 3.74
CA LYS A 120 -13.35 20.65 4.35
C LYS A 120 -14.61 20.30 3.54
N LEU A 121 -14.60 20.55 2.23
CA LEU A 121 -15.74 20.25 1.36
C LEU A 121 -16.15 18.77 1.41
N VAL A 122 -15.17 17.86 1.34
CA VAL A 122 -15.44 16.41 1.32
C VAL A 122 -16.04 15.96 2.65
N ILE A 123 -15.50 16.43 3.77
CA ILE A 123 -16.01 16.14 5.10
C ILE A 123 -17.43 16.68 5.28
N GLU A 124 -17.71 17.92 4.86
CA GLU A 124 -19.05 18.50 4.97
C GLU A 124 -20.08 17.76 4.09
N VAL A 125 -19.70 17.36 2.87
CA VAL A 125 -20.54 16.53 2.01
C VAL A 125 -20.86 15.19 2.69
N ILE A 126 -19.86 14.49 3.22
CA ILE A 126 -20.07 13.18 3.87
C ILE A 126 -20.93 13.32 5.13
N LYS A 127 -20.66 14.34 5.96
CA LYS A 127 -21.46 14.63 7.16
C LYS A 127 -22.93 14.89 6.82
N LYS A 128 -23.17 15.73 5.81
CA LYS A 128 -24.53 16.10 5.38
C LYS A 128 -25.25 14.95 4.68
N TYR A 129 -24.53 14.17 3.87
CA TYR A 129 -25.08 13.00 3.17
C TYR A 129 -25.37 11.84 4.13
N GLY A 130 -24.56 11.69 5.19
CA GLY A 130 -24.77 10.72 6.26
C GLY A 130 -24.31 9.29 5.93
N LYS A 131 -23.65 9.09 4.80
CA LYS A 131 -23.16 7.78 4.31
C LYS A 131 -21.73 7.88 3.77
N PRO A 132 -20.97 6.77 3.80
CA PRO A 132 -19.62 6.71 3.25
C PRO A 132 -19.61 6.88 1.73
N LEU A 133 -18.57 7.55 1.24
CA LEU A 133 -18.34 7.71 -0.19
C LEU A 133 -17.08 6.96 -0.60
N THR A 134 -17.00 6.46 -1.83
CA THR A 134 -15.73 5.93 -2.35
C THR A 134 -14.66 7.02 -2.41
N ALA A 135 -13.40 6.68 -2.19
CA ALA A 135 -12.29 7.62 -2.13
C ALA A 135 -11.11 7.14 -2.99
N THR A 136 -11.29 7.14 -4.31
CA THR A 136 -10.28 6.72 -5.29
C THR A 136 -9.93 7.87 -6.22
N SER A 137 -8.65 8.03 -6.58
CA SER A 137 -8.17 9.06 -7.51
C SER A 137 -8.98 9.10 -8.80
N ALA A 138 -9.36 10.27 -9.29
CA ALA A 138 -10.31 10.44 -10.39
C ALA A 138 -9.78 10.02 -11.76
N ASN A 139 -8.49 9.72 -11.91
CA ASN A 139 -7.91 9.19 -13.13
C ASN A 139 -8.39 7.75 -13.42
N GLN A 140 -8.30 7.34 -14.68
CA GLN A 140 -8.33 5.93 -15.02
C GLN A 140 -7.12 5.23 -14.37
N SER A 141 -7.28 3.95 -14.01
CA SER A 141 -6.19 3.15 -13.44
C SER A 141 -4.93 3.26 -14.31
N TYR A 142 -3.77 3.47 -13.68
CA TYR A 142 -2.44 3.60 -14.31
C TYR A 142 -2.23 4.82 -15.22
N LYS A 143 -3.13 5.81 -15.17
CA LYS A 143 -2.95 7.10 -15.89
C LYS A 143 -2.40 8.19 -14.97
N LYS A 144 -2.06 9.34 -15.55
CA LYS A 144 -1.55 10.54 -14.85
C LYS A 144 -2.36 10.84 -13.59
N THR A 145 -1.66 11.17 -12.52
CA THR A 145 -2.28 11.59 -11.25
C THR A 145 -3.08 12.89 -11.46
N PRO A 146 -4.33 12.96 -10.99
CA PRO A 146 -5.21 14.08 -11.32
C PRO A 146 -5.04 15.24 -10.32
N TYR A 147 -4.16 16.18 -10.62
CA TYR A 147 -3.98 17.41 -9.82
C TYR A 147 -4.76 18.60 -10.38
N ARG A 148 -5.26 18.50 -11.62
CA ARG A 148 -6.15 19.46 -12.29
C ARG A 148 -7.32 18.73 -12.95
N VAL A 149 -8.41 19.44 -13.22
CA VAL A 149 -9.55 18.88 -13.97
C VAL A 149 -9.13 18.45 -15.39
N SER A 150 -8.23 19.18 -16.04
CA SER A 150 -7.70 18.82 -17.36
C SER A 150 -6.96 17.47 -17.34
N ASP A 151 -6.19 17.17 -16.28
CA ASP A 151 -5.51 15.87 -16.13
C ASP A 151 -6.48 14.69 -16.18
N ILE A 152 -7.74 14.91 -15.79
CA ILE A 152 -8.82 13.91 -15.85
C ILE A 152 -9.42 13.89 -17.25
N LEU A 153 -9.93 15.03 -17.72
CA LEU A 153 -10.76 15.11 -18.93
C LEU A 153 -9.99 14.80 -20.21
N GLU A 154 -8.70 15.11 -20.27
CA GLU A 154 -7.84 14.81 -21.43
C GLU A 154 -7.47 13.32 -21.52
N ASN A 155 -7.61 12.57 -20.41
CA ASN A 155 -7.15 11.18 -20.29
C ASN A 155 -8.28 10.14 -20.21
N ILE A 156 -9.53 10.53 -20.49
CA ILE A 156 -10.70 9.64 -20.47
C ILE A 156 -11.53 9.77 -21.75
N SER A 157 -12.25 8.71 -22.13
CA SER A 157 -13.11 8.72 -23.32
C SER A 157 -14.39 9.53 -23.11
N GLU A 158 -15.06 9.92 -24.21
CA GLU A 158 -16.38 10.57 -24.16
C GLU A 158 -17.43 9.75 -23.39
N LYS A 159 -17.38 8.42 -23.52
CA LYS A 159 -18.23 7.52 -22.73
C LYS A 159 -17.98 7.68 -21.22
N GLN A 160 -16.72 7.80 -20.80
CA GLN A 160 -16.36 8.03 -19.39
C GLN A 160 -16.77 9.42 -18.91
N LYS A 161 -16.60 10.46 -19.75
CA LYS A 161 -17.09 11.82 -19.44
C LYS A 161 -18.60 11.83 -19.20
N GLY A 162 -19.36 11.06 -19.98
CA GLY A 162 -20.80 10.89 -19.82
C GLY A 162 -21.23 10.26 -18.49
N LEU A 163 -20.33 9.57 -17.79
CA LEU A 163 -20.60 8.99 -16.46
C LEU A 163 -20.40 10.01 -15.33
N ILE A 164 -19.74 11.14 -15.56
CA ILE A 164 -19.50 12.14 -14.52
C ILE A 164 -20.72 13.08 -14.43
N ASP A 165 -21.33 13.17 -13.26
CA ASP A 165 -22.47 14.05 -13.04
C ASP A 165 -22.01 15.46 -12.68
N ILE A 166 -21.08 15.57 -11.73
CA ILE A 166 -20.53 16.82 -11.22
C ILE A 166 -19.00 16.73 -11.09
N ILE A 167 -18.30 17.79 -11.49
CA ILE A 167 -16.90 18.05 -11.15
C ILE A 167 -16.86 19.34 -10.34
N ILE A 168 -16.23 19.30 -9.17
CA ILE A 168 -15.87 20.49 -8.42
C ILE A 168 -14.46 20.87 -8.82
N ASP A 169 -14.30 22.06 -9.39
CA ASP A 169 -13.01 22.58 -9.84
C ASP A 169 -12.44 23.55 -8.81
N ALA A 170 -11.33 23.17 -8.20
CA ALA A 170 -10.54 23.98 -7.27
C ALA A 170 -9.19 24.40 -7.88
N GLY A 171 -9.07 24.36 -9.21
CA GLY A 171 -7.84 24.65 -9.92
C GLY A 171 -6.79 23.56 -9.74
N THR A 172 -5.55 23.98 -9.53
CA THR A 172 -4.39 23.07 -9.39
C THR A 172 -4.17 22.71 -7.93
N LEU A 173 -4.26 21.42 -7.61
CA LEU A 173 -3.91 20.90 -6.29
C LEU A 173 -2.39 20.80 -6.13
N PRO A 174 -1.86 20.91 -4.90
CA PRO A 174 -0.46 20.62 -4.61
C PRO A 174 -0.11 19.18 -5.06
N PRO A 175 1.11 18.94 -5.57
CA PRO A 175 1.52 17.64 -6.10
C PRO A 175 1.89 16.63 -4.99
N ASN A 176 1.00 16.46 -4.00
CA ASN A 176 1.18 15.55 -2.88
C ASN A 176 1.03 14.10 -3.32
N LYS A 177 1.75 13.18 -2.68
CA LYS A 177 1.62 11.75 -3.00
C LYS A 177 0.23 11.23 -2.62
N PRO A 178 -0.27 10.18 -3.30
CA PRO A 178 -1.45 9.45 -2.83
C PRO A 178 -1.29 8.98 -1.37
N SER A 179 -2.41 8.80 -0.68
CA SER A 179 -2.39 8.45 0.75
C SER A 179 -1.57 7.20 1.06
N THR A 180 -0.88 7.21 2.21
CA THR A 180 -0.33 6.00 2.81
C THR A 180 -1.47 5.00 3.03
N VAL A 181 -1.26 3.72 2.76
CA VAL A 181 -2.24 2.66 3.02
C VAL A 181 -1.66 1.70 4.03
N ILE A 182 -2.34 1.49 5.15
CA ILE A 182 -1.92 0.57 6.21
C ILE A 182 -2.97 -0.50 6.43
N ASP A 183 -2.56 -1.76 6.42
CA ASP A 183 -3.34 -2.89 6.88
C ASP A 183 -3.17 -3.12 8.38
N THR A 184 -4.27 -3.06 9.11
CA THR A 184 -4.32 -3.28 10.57
C THR A 184 -5.06 -4.57 10.93
N THR A 185 -5.34 -5.44 9.95
CA THR A 185 -6.13 -6.66 10.17
C THR A 185 -5.37 -7.76 10.89
N GLY A 186 -4.03 -7.70 10.91
CA GLY A 186 -3.18 -8.58 11.71
C GLY A 186 -2.78 -7.98 13.05
N ASP A 187 -1.94 -8.70 13.79
CA ASP A 187 -1.40 -8.24 15.08
C ASP A 187 -0.51 -7.00 14.93
N ASP A 188 0.10 -6.85 13.76
CA ASP A 188 1.01 -5.78 13.40
C ASP A 188 0.44 -4.95 12.23
N ALA A 189 0.72 -3.64 12.23
CA ALA A 189 0.40 -2.76 11.10
C ALA A 189 1.29 -3.09 9.89
N LEU A 190 0.70 -3.08 8.68
CA LEU A 190 1.40 -3.34 7.43
C LEU A 190 1.25 -2.14 6.49
N ILE A 191 2.33 -1.44 6.17
CA ILE A 191 2.27 -0.37 5.15
C ILE A 191 2.16 -1.03 3.77
N LEU A 192 0.98 -1.00 3.14
CA LEU A 192 0.79 -1.54 1.78
C LEU A 192 1.15 -0.55 0.67
N ARG A 193 1.16 0.74 1.01
CA ARG A 193 1.60 1.81 0.12
C ARG A 193 2.12 2.97 0.96
N LYS A 194 3.31 3.45 0.64
CA LYS A 194 3.88 4.64 1.29
C LYS A 194 3.45 5.92 0.57
N GLY A 195 2.78 6.80 1.31
CA GLY A 195 2.49 8.18 0.93
C GLY A 195 3.39 9.15 1.72
N ASP A 196 2.91 10.37 1.92
CA ASP A 196 3.66 11.42 2.64
C ASP A 196 3.62 11.28 4.17
N VAL A 197 2.84 10.34 4.72
CA VAL A 197 2.83 10.06 6.16
C VAL A 197 4.03 9.17 6.52
N GLU A 198 4.98 9.73 7.27
CA GLU A 198 6.05 8.96 7.90
C GLU A 198 5.52 8.23 9.13
N ILE A 199 5.35 6.92 9.01
CA ILE A 199 4.94 6.06 10.12
C ILE A 199 6.16 5.23 10.48
N LYS A 200 6.77 5.55 11.62
CA LYS A 200 7.94 4.84 12.13
C LYS A 200 7.49 3.53 12.79
N ASP A 201 7.12 2.54 11.97
CA ASP A 201 6.91 1.17 12.43
C ASP A 201 8.24 0.38 12.39
N LYS A 202 9.24 0.91 13.11
CA LYS A 202 10.53 0.22 13.27
C LYS A 202 10.44 -0.67 14.50
N LYS A 203 10.35 -1.98 14.29
CA LYS A 203 10.50 -2.95 15.37
C LYS A 203 11.97 -3.22 15.61
N GLU A 204 12.45 -3.04 16.84
CA GLU A 204 13.82 -3.34 17.25
C GLU A 204 13.84 -4.71 17.97
N PHE A 205 14.74 -5.59 17.53
CA PHE A 205 15.06 -6.84 18.22
C PHE A 205 16.56 -6.91 18.49
N LEU A 206 16.94 -7.24 19.71
CA LEU A 206 18.33 -7.47 20.08
C LEU A 206 18.64 -8.96 19.99
N SER A 207 19.27 -9.38 18.89
CA SER A 207 19.77 -10.74 18.72
C SER A 207 21.12 -10.91 19.42
N LYS A 208 21.31 -12.04 20.10
CA LYS A 208 22.53 -12.41 20.84
C LYS A 208 23.29 -13.57 20.20
N SER A 209 22.77 -14.16 19.12
CA SER A 209 23.42 -15.26 18.40
C SER A 209 22.88 -15.37 16.97
N GLU A 210 23.62 -16.07 16.10
CA GLU A 210 23.12 -16.40 14.76
C GLU A 210 21.80 -17.18 14.82
N LYS A 211 21.65 -18.06 15.82
CA LYS A 211 20.42 -18.84 16.03
C LYS A 211 19.21 -17.96 16.35
N GLU A 212 19.39 -16.95 17.22
CA GLU A 212 18.32 -15.97 17.52
C GLU A 212 17.95 -15.14 16.28
N THR A 213 18.94 -14.80 15.44
CA THR A 213 18.68 -14.14 14.15
C THR A 213 17.85 -15.03 13.23
N GLU A 214 18.19 -16.32 13.11
CA GLU A 214 17.42 -17.28 12.31
C GLU A 214 15.99 -17.50 12.85
N GLU A 215 15.83 -17.54 14.18
CA GLU A 215 14.52 -17.63 14.83
C GLU A 215 13.67 -16.39 14.56
N LEU A 216 14.23 -15.19 14.71
CA LEU A 216 13.56 -13.95 14.33
C LEU A 216 13.18 -13.96 12.84
N THR A 217 14.06 -14.42 11.95
CA THR A 217 13.72 -14.51 10.52
C THR A 217 12.53 -15.43 10.29
N LYS A 218 12.45 -16.59 10.97
CA LYS A 218 11.29 -17.48 10.89
C LYS A 218 10.02 -16.77 11.38
N GLU A 219 10.09 -16.05 12.49
CA GLU A 219 8.95 -15.28 12.99
C GLU A 219 8.48 -14.22 12.00
N ILE A 220 9.41 -13.44 11.42
CA ILE A 220 9.09 -12.45 10.39
C ILE A 220 8.47 -13.17 9.18
N TRP A 221 9.08 -14.24 8.67
CA TRP A 221 8.54 -15.02 7.55
C TRP A 221 7.12 -15.53 7.82
N LEU A 222 6.83 -16.07 9.00
CA LEU A 222 5.49 -16.56 9.36
C LEU A 222 4.43 -15.47 9.29
N LYS A 223 4.78 -14.22 9.64
CA LYS A 223 3.86 -13.06 9.52
C LYS A 223 3.49 -12.75 8.06
N PHE A 224 4.41 -12.98 7.13
CA PHE A 224 4.24 -12.65 5.71
C PHE A 224 3.85 -13.83 4.82
N LYS A 225 3.99 -15.07 5.32
CA LYS A 225 3.66 -16.30 4.59
C LYS A 225 2.26 -16.27 3.95
N LYS A 226 1.28 -15.61 4.58
CA LYS A 226 -0.09 -15.51 4.05
C LYS A 226 -0.20 -14.80 2.69
N PHE A 227 0.79 -13.99 2.31
CA PHE A 227 0.83 -13.27 1.03
C PHE A 227 1.51 -14.07 -0.09
N LYS A 228 2.13 -15.20 0.25
CA LYS A 228 2.67 -16.15 -0.71
C LYS A 228 1.57 -16.61 -1.67
N GLY A 229 1.84 -16.58 -2.97
CA GLY A 229 0.87 -16.88 -4.03
C GLY A 229 -0.13 -15.75 -4.33
N GLN A 230 0.00 -14.60 -3.68
CA GLN A 230 -0.80 -13.40 -3.98
C GLN A 230 0.07 -12.26 -4.52
N ARG A 231 1.29 -12.11 -3.99
CA ARG A 231 2.28 -11.09 -4.35
C ARG A 231 3.69 -11.57 -4.06
N ALA A 232 4.67 -10.98 -4.75
CA ALA A 232 6.07 -11.16 -4.41
C ALA A 232 6.36 -10.60 -3.01
N ILE A 233 7.35 -11.18 -2.33
CA ILE A 233 7.82 -10.70 -1.02
C ILE A 233 9.33 -10.43 -1.14
N ILE A 234 9.75 -9.20 -0.88
CA ILE A 234 11.15 -8.78 -0.95
C ILE A 234 11.63 -8.47 0.47
N PHE A 235 12.66 -9.17 0.93
CA PHE A 235 13.45 -8.85 2.11
C PHE A 235 14.65 -8.02 1.68
N ALA A 236 14.58 -6.71 1.89
CA ALA A 236 15.64 -5.76 1.59
C ALA A 236 16.54 -5.62 2.82
N LEU A 237 17.74 -6.21 2.77
CA LEU A 237 18.66 -6.33 3.90
C LEU A 237 19.74 -5.23 3.84
N GLU A 238 19.73 -4.34 4.81
CA GLU A 238 20.72 -3.28 5.03
C GLU A 238 21.62 -3.63 6.23
N GLY A 239 22.91 -3.36 6.12
CA GLY A 239 23.84 -3.50 7.24
C GLY A 239 25.28 -3.61 6.78
N GLU A 240 26.23 -3.36 7.67
CA GLU A 240 27.66 -3.42 7.37
C GLU A 240 28.14 -4.85 7.04
N MET A 241 29.38 -4.96 6.55
CA MET A 241 30.01 -6.26 6.28
C MET A 241 30.09 -7.05 7.60
N GLY A 242 29.66 -8.31 7.60
CA GLY A 242 29.63 -9.14 8.81
C GLY A 242 28.46 -8.86 9.78
N ALA A 243 27.58 -7.90 9.47
CA ALA A 243 26.41 -7.61 10.32
C ALA A 243 25.42 -8.78 10.42
N GLY A 244 25.45 -9.75 9.51
CA GLY A 244 24.60 -10.95 9.57
C GLY A 244 23.47 -10.98 8.54
N LYS A 245 23.58 -10.21 7.45
CA LYS A 245 22.63 -10.25 6.31
C LYS A 245 22.49 -11.65 5.73
N THR A 246 23.60 -12.31 5.40
CA THR A 246 23.59 -13.70 4.91
C THR A 246 23.07 -14.70 5.96
N ILE A 247 23.26 -14.44 7.26
CA ILE A 247 22.66 -15.25 8.34
C ILE A 247 21.14 -15.10 8.33
N PHE A 248 20.63 -13.89 8.14
CA PHE A 248 19.20 -13.66 7.93
C PHE A 248 18.70 -14.43 6.70
N THR A 249 19.39 -14.37 5.56
CA THR A 249 18.99 -15.12 4.36
C THR A 249 19.02 -16.64 4.58
N LYS A 250 19.99 -17.17 5.33
CA LYS A 250 20.03 -18.57 5.77
C LYS A 250 18.79 -18.94 6.60
N GLY A 251 18.42 -18.09 7.56
CA GLY A 251 17.20 -18.25 8.35
C GLY A 251 15.94 -18.30 7.47
N LEU A 252 15.86 -17.41 6.47
CA LEU A 252 14.76 -17.34 5.53
C LEU A 252 14.68 -18.59 4.64
N ALA A 253 15.80 -19.03 4.10
CA ALA A 253 15.89 -20.24 3.29
C ALA A 253 15.46 -21.50 4.06
N LYS A 254 15.91 -21.63 5.32
CA LYS A 254 15.45 -22.70 6.22
C LYS A 254 13.94 -22.62 6.45
N ALA A 255 13.39 -21.43 6.67
CA ALA A 255 11.96 -21.21 6.87
C ALA A 255 11.12 -21.53 5.62
N LEU A 256 11.73 -21.40 4.43
CA LEU A 256 11.15 -21.75 3.13
C LEU A 256 11.36 -23.24 2.76
N GLY A 257 12.14 -23.99 3.54
CA GLY A 257 12.42 -25.39 3.27
C GLY A 257 13.44 -25.65 2.16
N VAL A 258 14.29 -24.67 1.85
CA VAL A 258 15.45 -24.86 0.96
C VAL A 258 16.42 -25.85 1.60
N LYS A 259 16.87 -26.83 0.82
CA LYS A 259 17.81 -27.88 1.28
C LYS A 259 19.27 -27.57 0.96
N GLU A 260 19.50 -26.69 0.01
CA GLU A 260 20.82 -26.28 -0.45
C GLU A 260 21.51 -25.38 0.59
N GLU A 261 22.84 -25.40 0.59
CA GLU A 261 23.61 -24.49 1.42
C GLU A 261 23.51 -23.06 0.86
N ILE A 262 23.19 -22.12 1.74
CA ILE A 262 23.09 -20.70 1.37
C ILE A 262 24.43 -20.03 1.57
N VAL A 263 24.94 -19.45 0.50
CA VAL A 263 26.13 -18.61 0.47
C VAL A 263 25.75 -17.26 -0.11
N SER A 264 26.41 -16.17 0.31
CA SER A 264 26.15 -14.87 -0.33
C SER A 264 26.60 -14.93 -1.79
N PRO A 265 25.76 -14.50 -2.75
CA PRO A 265 26.11 -14.45 -4.17
C PRO A 265 27.00 -13.24 -4.47
N THR A 266 28.06 -13.02 -3.70
CA THR A 266 28.94 -11.84 -3.86
C THR A 266 29.58 -11.77 -5.26
N TYR A 267 29.79 -12.91 -5.91
CA TYR A 267 30.37 -13.00 -7.25
C TYR A 267 29.32 -13.21 -8.34
N ASP A 268 28.34 -14.07 -8.10
CA ASP A 268 27.29 -14.41 -9.07
C ASP A 268 26.19 -13.34 -9.14
N LEU A 269 26.17 -12.38 -8.21
CA LEU A 269 25.18 -11.32 -7.98
C LEU A 269 23.77 -11.84 -7.64
N LEU A 270 23.40 -13.03 -8.11
CA LEU A 270 22.11 -13.67 -7.92
C LEU A 270 22.27 -15.20 -7.87
N ILE A 271 21.63 -15.85 -6.89
CA ILE A 271 21.41 -17.31 -6.84
C ILE A 271 19.91 -17.57 -6.64
N GLU A 272 19.37 -18.55 -7.36
CA GLU A 272 17.99 -19.01 -7.19
C GLU A 272 17.97 -20.39 -6.53
N TYR A 273 17.26 -20.48 -5.42
CA TYR A 273 17.06 -21.72 -4.68
C TYR A 273 15.64 -22.23 -4.87
N GLN A 274 15.53 -23.52 -5.19
CA GLN A 274 14.23 -24.18 -5.25
C GLN A 274 13.78 -24.57 -3.84
N THR A 275 12.52 -24.29 -3.53
CA THR A 275 11.91 -24.76 -2.29
C THR A 275 11.16 -26.06 -2.54
N GLN A 276 10.73 -26.73 -1.47
CA GLN A 276 9.88 -27.93 -1.59
C GLN A 276 8.48 -27.60 -2.11
N GLU A 277 8.11 -26.31 -2.18
CA GLU A 277 6.84 -25.82 -2.71
C GLU A 277 7.07 -25.10 -4.06
N LYS A 278 5.99 -24.67 -4.74
CA LYS A 278 6.07 -23.91 -6.01
C LYS A 278 6.61 -22.47 -5.86
N VAL A 279 7.49 -22.22 -4.88
CA VAL A 279 8.05 -20.90 -4.61
C VAL A 279 9.56 -20.95 -4.70
N SER A 280 10.15 -19.94 -5.33
CA SER A 280 11.59 -19.78 -5.40
C SER A 280 12.06 -18.76 -4.36
N LEU A 281 13.23 -19.02 -3.77
CA LEU A 281 14.00 -18.02 -3.06
C LEU A 281 15.03 -17.45 -4.04
N VAL A 282 14.94 -16.16 -4.35
CA VAL A 282 15.92 -15.44 -5.15
C VAL A 282 16.81 -14.64 -4.20
N HIS A 283 18.08 -14.99 -4.12
CA HIS A 283 19.06 -14.30 -3.28
C HIS A 283 19.93 -13.42 -4.16
N ILE A 284 19.95 -12.11 -3.90
CA ILE A 284 20.70 -11.10 -4.64
C ILE A 284 21.68 -10.42 -3.68
N ASP A 285 22.89 -10.12 -4.16
CA ASP A 285 23.87 -9.32 -3.41
C ASP A 285 24.34 -8.14 -4.28
N THR A 286 24.11 -6.92 -3.79
CA THR A 286 24.44 -5.68 -4.51
C THR A 286 25.73 -5.03 -4.02
N TRP A 287 26.54 -5.71 -3.19
CA TRP A 287 27.77 -5.17 -2.60
C TRP A 287 28.71 -4.54 -3.65
N ARG A 288 28.84 -5.19 -4.82
CA ARG A 288 29.73 -4.74 -5.88
C ARG A 288 29.17 -3.66 -6.79
N MET A 289 27.87 -3.38 -6.67
CA MET A 289 27.24 -2.37 -7.49
C MET A 289 27.70 -0.98 -7.03
N ILE A 290 28.19 -0.20 -7.98
CA ILE A 290 28.61 1.20 -7.82
C ILE A 290 27.41 2.10 -8.10
N GLU A 291 26.65 1.79 -9.16
CA GLU A 291 25.46 2.53 -9.55
C GLU A 291 24.19 1.72 -9.26
N PRO A 292 23.13 2.35 -8.71
CA PRO A 292 21.89 1.63 -8.43
C PRO A 292 21.32 0.89 -9.66
N SER A 293 21.45 1.46 -10.85
CA SER A 293 20.96 0.89 -12.12
C SER A 293 21.55 -0.46 -12.49
N GLU A 294 22.70 -0.85 -11.94
CA GLU A 294 23.34 -2.15 -12.22
C GLU A 294 22.48 -3.34 -11.74
N ILE A 295 21.52 -3.12 -10.83
CA ILE A 295 20.56 -4.17 -10.45
C ILE A 295 19.62 -4.58 -11.60
N GLU A 296 19.54 -3.80 -12.68
CA GLU A 296 18.80 -4.21 -13.88
C GLU A 296 19.47 -5.40 -14.59
N GLU A 297 20.78 -5.63 -14.38
CA GLU A 297 21.52 -6.78 -14.95
C GLU A 297 21.02 -8.12 -14.41
N VAL A 298 20.64 -8.16 -13.13
CA VAL A 298 20.02 -9.35 -12.50
C VAL A 298 18.54 -9.50 -12.85
N LYS A 299 18.00 -8.58 -13.68
CA LYS A 299 16.61 -8.57 -14.16
C LYS A 299 15.60 -8.71 -13.03
N LEU A 300 15.77 -7.92 -11.96
CA LEU A 300 14.94 -7.98 -10.75
C LEU A 300 13.43 -8.00 -11.08
N LYS A 301 12.99 -7.20 -12.05
CA LYS A 301 11.60 -7.16 -12.51
C LYS A 301 11.05 -8.54 -12.92
N ASP A 302 11.83 -9.33 -13.64
CA ASP A 302 11.42 -10.64 -14.15
C ASP A 302 11.30 -11.67 -13.01
N LYS A 303 11.93 -11.40 -11.87
CA LYS A 303 11.91 -12.26 -10.68
C LYS A 303 10.73 -11.95 -9.76
N ILE A 304 10.13 -10.76 -9.87
CA ILE A 304 8.99 -10.34 -9.06
C ILE A 304 7.72 -11.04 -9.57
N SER A 305 7.32 -12.08 -8.86
CA SER A 305 6.07 -12.83 -9.10
C SER A 305 5.38 -13.18 -7.78
N ASP A 306 4.10 -13.50 -7.83
CA ASP A 306 3.32 -13.99 -6.68
C ASP A 306 3.88 -15.28 -6.06
N HIS A 307 4.78 -15.98 -6.76
CA HIS A 307 5.49 -17.17 -6.30
C HIS A 307 6.95 -16.92 -5.93
N SER A 308 7.40 -15.67 -5.81
CA SER A 308 8.79 -15.33 -5.49
C SER A 308 8.94 -14.77 -4.07
N VAL A 309 9.98 -15.24 -3.38
CA VAL A 309 10.54 -14.58 -2.20
C VAL A 309 11.96 -14.14 -2.57
N ILE A 310 12.25 -12.86 -2.42
CA ILE A 310 13.52 -12.27 -2.84
C ILE A 310 14.24 -11.73 -1.61
N ALA A 311 15.49 -12.12 -1.40
CA ALA A 311 16.37 -11.53 -0.39
C ALA A 311 17.45 -10.71 -1.10
N ILE A 312 17.53 -9.41 -0.83
CA ILE A 312 18.51 -8.51 -1.44
C ILE A 312 19.45 -8.01 -0.33
N GLU A 313 20.70 -8.46 -0.35
CA GLU A 313 21.75 -7.93 0.53
C GLU A 313 22.27 -6.59 0.00
N TRP A 314 22.64 -5.68 0.91
CA TRP A 314 23.09 -4.32 0.61
C TRP A 314 22.02 -3.49 -0.12
N ALA A 315 20.76 -3.70 0.29
CA ALA A 315 19.60 -3.10 -0.35
C ALA A 315 19.61 -1.56 -0.36
N ASP A 316 20.33 -0.92 0.57
CA ASP A 316 20.54 0.52 0.63
C ASP A 316 21.17 1.09 -0.65
N LYS A 317 22.05 0.33 -1.32
CA LYS A 317 22.66 0.73 -2.60
C LYS A 317 21.65 0.86 -3.74
N VAL A 318 20.51 0.20 -3.64
CA VAL A 318 19.49 0.09 -4.69
C VAL A 318 18.10 0.49 -4.19
N GLU A 319 18.03 1.22 -3.08
CA GLU A 319 16.78 1.55 -2.37
C GLU A 319 15.75 2.18 -3.31
N GLN A 320 16.18 3.15 -4.12
CA GLN A 320 15.30 3.87 -5.05
C GLN A 320 14.64 2.95 -6.08
N ILE A 321 15.30 1.85 -6.46
CA ILE A 321 14.79 0.89 -7.43
C ILE A 321 13.87 -0.10 -6.74
N ILE A 322 14.26 -0.64 -5.59
CA ILE A 322 13.40 -1.52 -4.77
C ILE A 322 12.05 -0.83 -4.50
N ARG A 323 12.08 0.46 -4.15
CA ARG A 323 10.88 1.26 -3.87
C ARG A 323 9.90 1.36 -5.06
N LYS A 324 10.35 1.20 -6.30
CA LYS A 324 9.45 1.21 -7.48
C LYS A 324 8.49 0.02 -7.47
N TYR A 325 8.85 -1.07 -6.80
CA TYR A 325 8.07 -2.30 -6.75
C TYR A 325 7.12 -2.38 -5.56
N ASN A 326 6.98 -1.34 -4.74
CA ASN A 326 6.07 -1.34 -3.59
C ASN A 326 4.59 -1.60 -3.94
N GLU A 327 4.18 -1.37 -5.20
CA GLU A 327 2.83 -1.71 -5.66
C GLU A 327 2.67 -3.18 -6.07
N GLU A 328 3.76 -3.83 -6.50
CA GLU A 328 3.83 -5.17 -7.09
C GLU A 328 4.28 -6.24 -6.08
N ALA A 329 5.09 -5.84 -5.10
CA ALA A 329 5.68 -6.69 -4.07
C ALA A 329 5.47 -6.10 -2.67
N ILE A 330 5.47 -6.97 -1.66
CA ILE A 330 5.59 -6.58 -0.26
C ILE A 330 7.07 -6.43 0.06
N VAL A 331 7.53 -5.20 0.27
CA VAL A 331 8.94 -4.91 0.56
C VAL A 331 9.14 -4.75 2.06
N ILE A 332 9.86 -5.68 2.67
CA ILE A 332 10.22 -5.69 4.09
C ILE A 332 11.68 -5.24 4.16
N TRP A 333 11.91 -4.05 4.70
CA TRP A 333 13.25 -3.58 5.01
C TRP A 333 13.72 -4.17 6.33
N VAL A 334 14.93 -4.72 6.35
CA VAL A 334 15.58 -5.26 7.53
C VAL A 334 16.95 -4.61 7.64
N LYS A 335 17.13 -3.75 8.65
CA LYS A 335 18.42 -3.15 8.97
C LYS A 335 19.08 -3.90 10.11
N ILE A 336 20.32 -4.34 9.91
CA ILE A 336 21.09 -5.11 10.89
C ILE A 336 22.34 -4.30 11.26
N GLU A 337 22.46 -3.97 12.55
CA GLU A 337 23.57 -3.20 13.10
C GLU A 337 24.32 -4.00 14.16
N TYR A 338 25.62 -3.76 14.31
CA TYR A 338 26.38 -4.26 15.44
C TYR A 338 25.84 -3.64 16.75
N ALA A 339 25.75 -4.46 17.80
CA ALA A 339 25.46 -3.97 19.14
C ALA A 339 26.75 -3.91 19.98
N ASN A 340 26.62 -3.53 21.25
CA ASN A 340 27.77 -3.26 22.14
C ASN A 340 28.66 -4.48 22.42
N LYS A 341 28.20 -5.71 22.14
CA LYS A 341 29.00 -6.94 22.29
C LYS A 341 29.21 -7.59 20.93
N GLU A 342 30.36 -8.23 20.75
CA GLU A 342 30.87 -8.77 19.48
C GLU A 342 29.86 -9.68 18.73
N ASN A 343 29.09 -10.49 19.47
CA ASN A 343 28.08 -11.42 18.92
C ASN A 343 26.64 -10.89 18.95
N GLN A 344 26.43 -9.65 19.35
CA GLN A 344 25.11 -9.05 19.40
C GLN A 344 24.82 -8.22 18.16
N ARG A 345 23.57 -8.24 17.72
CA ARG A 345 23.06 -7.47 16.59
C ARG A 345 21.74 -6.82 16.96
N LYS A 346 21.57 -5.55 16.60
CA LYS A 346 20.26 -4.90 16.59
C LYS A 346 19.65 -5.10 15.22
N ILE A 347 18.48 -5.71 15.18
CA ILE A 347 17.73 -5.96 13.96
C ILE A 347 16.49 -5.08 14.00
N PHE A 348 16.43 -4.14 13.07
CA PHE A 348 15.28 -3.30 12.82
C PHE A 348 14.56 -3.81 11.60
N TRP A 349 13.23 -3.87 11.62
CA TRP A 349 12.51 -4.20 10.40
C TRP A 349 11.15 -3.52 10.32
N GLY A 350 10.67 -3.37 9.09
CA GLY A 350 9.38 -2.75 8.76
C GLY A 350 9.08 -2.82 7.26
N ILE A 351 7.85 -2.52 6.87
CA ILE A 351 7.43 -2.49 5.44
C ILE A 351 7.75 -1.12 4.84
N LEU A 352 8.20 -1.09 3.58
CA LEU A 352 8.53 0.14 2.85
C LEU A 352 7.40 0.82 2.11
#